data_AF-A0A1C5RPD2-F1
#
_entry.id   AF-A0A1C5RPD2-F1
#
_cell.length_a   1.000
_cell.length_b   1.000
_cell.length_c   1.000
_cell.angle_alpha   90.00
_cell.angle_beta   90.00
_cell.angle_gamma   90.00
#
_symmetry.space_group_name_H-M   'P 1'
#
loop_
_entity.id
_entity.type
_entity.pdbx_description
1 polymer ?
#
loop_
_entity_poly.entity_id
_entity_poly.type
_entity_poly.pdbx_seq_one_letter_code
_entity_poly.pdbx_strand_id
1 'polypeptide(L)'
;MKKNKPKTMGKNIDRDVELCRTTNARVSSQMMRTLVSHEIPFTQNWVRVPFYKRVAYNGAKEVCVISTHYNQYQRARRVLDHMEVVYRERMILHAV
;
A
#
# COMPACT_ATOMS: atom_id res chain seq x y z
N MET A 1 12.67 17.03 -18.00
CA MET A 1 13.45 15.78 -17.81
C MET A 1 13.08 15.17 -16.46
N LYS A 2 12.33 14.05 -16.46
CA LYS A 2 11.85 13.39 -15.24
C LYS A 2 13.04 12.71 -14.55
N LYS A 3 13.33 13.10 -13.31
CA LYS A 3 14.44 12.56 -12.51
C LYS A 3 14.10 11.14 -12.06
N ASN A 4 14.58 10.14 -12.81
CA ASN A 4 14.61 8.75 -12.34
C ASN A 4 15.64 8.64 -11.21
N LYS A 5 15.17 8.36 -9.99
CA LYS A 5 16.06 8.01 -8.87
C LYS A 5 16.53 6.56 -9.04
N PRO A 6 17.80 6.26 -8.68
CA PRO A 6 18.41 4.96 -8.93
C PRO A 6 17.76 3.86 -8.06
N LYS A 7 17.36 2.77 -8.71
CA LYS A 7 16.96 1.50 -8.08
C LYS A 7 18.19 0.85 -7.46
N THR A 8 18.31 0.92 -6.14
CA THR A 8 19.30 0.14 -5.39
C THR A 8 18.87 -1.33 -5.37
N MET A 9 19.49 -2.16 -6.22
CA MET A 9 19.36 -3.62 -6.17
C MET A 9 20.17 -4.18 -5.00
N GLY A 10 19.57 -5.14 -4.28
CA GLY A 10 20.29 -6.09 -3.42
C GLY A 10 20.17 -5.81 -1.91
N LYS A 11 19.15 -6.40 -1.25
CA LYS A 11 19.12 -6.88 0.16
C LYS A 11 17.71 -7.14 0.75
N ASN A 12 16.61 -6.92 0.00
CA ASN A 12 15.23 -7.06 0.52
C ASN A 12 14.40 -8.14 -0.19
N ILE A 13 14.97 -9.32 -0.45
CA ILE A 13 14.21 -10.40 -1.11
C ILE A 13 13.27 -11.10 -0.12
N ASP A 14 13.60 -11.10 1.18
CA ASP A 14 12.84 -11.74 2.28
C ASP A 14 12.08 -10.73 3.16
N ARG A 15 11.75 -9.55 2.62
CA ARG A 15 11.01 -8.54 3.38
C ARG A 15 9.67 -8.23 2.74
N ASP A 16 8.67 -8.12 3.60
CA ASP A 16 7.40 -7.53 3.25
C ASP A 16 7.60 -6.05 2.90
N VAL A 17 7.06 -5.66 1.76
CA VAL A 17 7.05 -4.28 1.28
C VAL A 17 5.65 -3.72 1.42
N GLU A 18 5.55 -2.51 1.94
CA GLU A 18 4.27 -1.79 1.99
C GLU A 18 3.75 -1.52 0.58
N LEU A 19 2.57 -2.04 0.30
CA LEU A 19 1.88 -1.87 -0.97
C LEU A 19 1.10 -0.55 -0.99
N CYS A 20 0.36 -0.29 0.10
CA CYS A 20 -0.35 0.96 0.31
C CYS A 20 -0.60 1.24 1.80
N ARG A 21 -0.96 2.48 2.09
CA ARG A 21 -1.63 2.83 3.34
C ARG A 21 -2.89 3.66 3.06
N THR A 22 -3.94 3.45 3.85
CA THR A 22 -5.18 4.23 3.77
C THR A 22 -5.81 4.40 5.14
N THR A 23 -6.50 5.52 5.32
CA THR A 23 -7.35 5.79 6.50
C THR A 23 -8.78 5.30 6.29
N ASN A 24 -9.15 4.93 5.06
CA ASN A 24 -10.51 4.59 4.69
C ASN A 24 -10.73 3.07 4.72
N ALA A 25 -11.53 2.61 5.68
CA ALA A 25 -11.84 1.20 5.87
C ALA A 25 -12.55 0.55 4.67
N ARG A 26 -13.31 1.31 3.87
CA ARG A 26 -13.96 0.79 2.65
C ARG A 26 -12.92 0.51 1.57
N VAL A 27 -11.96 1.41 1.41
CA VAL A 27 -10.86 1.28 0.43
C VAL A 27 -9.99 0.08 0.78
N SER A 28 -9.60 -0.07 2.06
CA SER A 28 -8.81 -1.23 2.49
C SER A 28 -9.55 -2.55 2.32
N SER A 29 -10.85 -2.60 2.67
CA SER A 29 -11.67 -3.81 2.49
C SER A 29 -11.76 -4.23 1.03
N GLN A 30 -11.96 -3.27 0.12
CA GLN A 30 -12.02 -3.55 -1.31
C GLN A 30 -10.65 -4.02 -1.83
N MET A 31 -9.57 -3.38 -1.39
CA MET A 31 -8.20 -3.81 -1.65
C MET A 31 -7.96 -5.27 -1.28
N MET A 32 -8.29 -5.64 -0.05
CA MET A 32 -8.13 -7.01 0.43
C MET A 32 -8.92 -7.99 -0.42
N ARG A 33 -10.18 -7.67 -0.76
CA ARG A 33 -11.01 -8.53 -1.62
C ARG A 33 -10.36 -8.78 -2.98
N THR A 34 -9.84 -7.73 -3.60
CA THR A 34 -9.15 -7.86 -4.89
C THR A 34 -7.85 -8.66 -4.75
N LEU A 35 -7.04 -8.42 -3.70
CA LEU A 35 -5.82 -9.20 -3.46
C LEU A 35 -6.11 -10.69 -3.22
N VAL A 36 -7.15 -11.00 -2.45
CA VAL A 36 -7.64 -12.37 -2.23
C VAL A 36 -8.11 -12.99 -3.55
N SER A 37 -8.88 -12.26 -4.35
CA SER A 37 -9.41 -12.75 -5.64
C SER A 37 -8.30 -13.08 -6.64
N HIS A 38 -7.13 -12.47 -6.52
CA HIS A 38 -5.96 -12.72 -7.36
C HIS A 38 -4.93 -13.66 -6.70
N GLU A 39 -5.28 -14.27 -5.56
CA GLU A 39 -4.43 -15.20 -4.80
C GLU A 39 -3.07 -14.60 -4.43
N ILE A 40 -3.06 -13.31 -4.08
CA ILE A 40 -1.86 -12.60 -3.70
C ILE A 40 -1.75 -12.58 -2.17
N PRO A 41 -0.68 -13.16 -1.59
CA PRO A 41 -0.49 -13.10 -0.15
C PRO A 41 -0.19 -11.66 0.29
N PHE A 42 -0.88 -11.21 1.33
CA PHE A 42 -0.70 -9.89 1.91
C PHE A 42 -0.82 -9.96 3.44
N THR A 43 -0.24 -8.97 4.10
CA THR A 43 -0.39 -8.73 5.54
C THR A 43 -1.13 -7.41 5.72
N GLN A 44 -2.13 -7.43 6.62
CA GLN A 44 -2.86 -6.23 7.02
C GLN A 44 -2.44 -5.85 8.43
N ASN A 45 -2.04 -4.60 8.62
CA ASN A 45 -1.73 -4.07 9.93
C ASN A 45 -2.42 -2.71 10.16
N TRP A 46 -2.86 -2.47 11.38
CA TRP A 46 -3.39 -1.17 11.81
C TRP A 46 -2.31 -0.45 12.62
N VAL A 47 -1.78 0.62 12.04
CA VAL A 47 -0.69 1.38 12.66
C VAL A 47 -1.24 2.65 13.26
N ARG A 48 -1.00 2.85 14.55
CA ARG A 48 -1.37 4.07 15.25
C ARG A 48 -0.54 5.25 14.74
N VAL A 49 -1.21 6.33 14.37
CA VAL A 49 -0.58 7.55 13.87
C VAL A 49 -0.25 8.48 15.05
N PRO A 50 1.04 8.82 15.26
CA PRO A 50 1.43 9.81 16.26
C PRO A 50 0.78 11.16 15.99
N PHE A 51 0.39 11.89 17.04
CA PHE A 51 -0.39 13.13 16.93
C PHE A 51 0.17 14.13 15.90
N TYR A 52 1.48 14.37 15.94
CA TYR A 52 2.19 15.29 15.04
C TYR A 52 2.17 14.85 13.56
N LYS A 53 1.91 13.58 13.25
CA LYS A 53 1.80 13.05 11.88
C LYS A 53 0.36 12.97 11.38
N ARG A 54 -0.65 13.17 12.23
CA ARG A 54 -2.06 13.01 11.85
C ARG A 54 -2.53 14.02 10.81
N VAL A 55 -1.89 15.18 10.70
CA VAL A 55 -2.19 16.18 9.67
C VAL A 55 -2.09 15.57 8.26
N ALA A 56 -1.10 14.71 8.02
CA ALA A 56 -0.92 14.01 6.74
C ALA A 56 -1.98 12.93 6.47
N TYR A 57 -2.81 12.60 7.46
CA TYR A 57 -3.84 11.56 7.41
C TYR A 57 -5.23 12.11 7.78
N ASN A 58 -5.49 13.39 7.51
CA ASN A 58 -6.77 14.07 7.84
C ASN A 58 -7.22 13.87 9.31
N GLY A 59 -6.28 13.86 10.26
CA GLY A 59 -6.57 13.71 11.68
C GLY A 59 -6.77 12.25 12.14
N ALA A 60 -6.64 11.26 11.25
CA ALA A 60 -6.86 9.86 11.59
C ALA A 60 -5.91 9.39 12.71
N LYS A 61 -6.47 8.67 13.70
CA LYS A 61 -5.70 8.10 14.82
C LYS A 61 -4.94 6.85 14.41
N GLU A 62 -5.40 6.16 13.39
CA GLU A 62 -4.89 4.88 12.90
C GLU A 62 -4.97 4.84 11.37
N VAL A 63 -4.05 4.11 10.76
CA VAL A 63 -4.01 3.86 9.31
C VAL A 63 -3.92 2.38 9.06
N CYS A 64 -4.64 1.90 8.06
CA CYS A 64 -4.49 0.54 7.57
C CYS A 64 -3.30 0.50 6.60
N VAL A 65 -2.31 -0.32 6.93
CA VAL A 65 -1.15 -0.61 6.09
C VAL A 65 -1.33 -2.01 5.54
N ILE A 66 -1.28 -2.11 4.21
CA ILE A 66 -1.30 -3.39 3.50
C ILE A 66 0.08 -3.61 2.92
N SER A 67 0.70 -4.71 3.29
CA SER A 67 2.03 -5.11 2.83
C SER A 67 1.96 -6.44 2.11
N THR A 68 2.92 -6.69 1.23
CA THR A 68 3.04 -7.96 0.50
C THR A 68 4.51 -8.31 0.33
N HIS A 69 4.80 -9.59 0.12
CA HIS A 69 6.15 -10.04 -0.12
C HIS A 69 6.77 -9.34 -1.35
N TYR A 70 8.07 -9.00 -1.30
CA TYR A 70 8.76 -8.29 -2.38
C TYR A 70 8.51 -8.89 -3.79
N ASN A 71 8.58 -10.22 -3.89
CA ASN A 71 8.35 -10.94 -5.16
C ASN A 71 6.92 -10.76 -5.72
N GLN A 72 5.93 -10.52 -4.85
CA GLN A 72 4.53 -10.32 -5.24
C GLN A 72 4.18 -8.85 -5.42
N TYR A 73 5.04 -7.91 -4.99
CA TYR A 73 4.78 -6.47 -5.06
C TYR A 73 4.40 -6.01 -6.47
N GLN A 74 5.15 -6.43 -7.49
CA GLN A 74 4.87 -6.02 -8.88
C GLN A 74 3.52 -6.55 -9.37
N ARG A 75 3.18 -7.80 -9.01
CA ARG A 75 1.90 -8.42 -9.36
C ARG A 75 0.75 -7.74 -8.64
N ALA A 76 0.89 -7.53 -7.33
CA ALA A 76 -0.07 -6.83 -6.49
C ALA A 76 -0.30 -5.41 -7.01
N ARG A 77 0.77 -4.71 -7.40
CA ARG A 77 0.66 -3.34 -7.91
C ARG A 77 -0.15 -3.26 -9.20
N ARG A 78 0.07 -4.17 -10.15
CA ARG A 78 -0.72 -4.23 -11.39
C ARG A 78 -2.19 -4.48 -11.12
N VAL A 79 -2.50 -5.42 -10.22
CA VAL A 79 -3.88 -5.71 -9.81
C VAL A 79 -4.55 -4.47 -9.22
N LEU A 80 -3.82 -3.71 -8.39
CA LEU A 80 -4.33 -2.48 -7.80
C LEU A 80 -4.45 -1.32 -8.77
N ASP A 81 -3.62 -1.25 -9.81
CA ASP A 81 -3.74 -0.24 -10.87
C ASP A 81 -5.03 -0.41 -11.68
N HIS A 82 -5.64 -1.61 -11.67
CA HIS A 82 -6.95 -1.87 -12.26
C HIS A 82 -8.14 -1.56 -11.34
N MET A 83 -7.92 -1.09 -10.11
CA MET A 83 -9.01 -0.60 -9.26
C MET A 83 -9.62 0.69 -9.81
N GLU A 84 -10.89 0.94 -9.47
CA GLU A 84 -11.54 2.20 -9.84
C GLU A 84 -10.74 3.40 -9.31
N VAL A 85 -10.73 4.46 -10.13
CA VAL A 85 -9.98 5.69 -9.87
C VAL A 85 -10.29 6.29 -8.49
N VAL A 86 -11.55 6.19 -8.04
CA VAL A 86 -12.01 6.68 -6.73
C VAL A 86 -11.30 6.00 -5.57
N TYR A 87 -11.00 4.70 -5.68
CA TYR A 87 -10.21 3.99 -4.67
C TYR A 87 -8.75 4.39 -4.79
N ARG A 88 -8.22 4.55 -6.01
CA ARG A 88 -6.82 4.96 -6.26
C ARG A 88 -6.45 6.30 -5.66
N GLU A 89 -7.31 7.30 -5.77
CA GLU A 89 -7.08 8.64 -5.21
C GLU A 89 -7.09 8.66 -3.68
N ARG A 90 -7.76 7.69 -3.05
CA ARG A 90 -7.85 7.54 -1.59
C ARG A 90 -6.77 6.62 -1.02
N MET A 91 -5.89 6.12 -1.87
CA MET A 91 -4.77 5.25 -1.50
C MET A 91 -3.48 6.05 -1.50
N ILE A 92 -2.73 5.99 -0.40
CA ILE A 92 -1.36 6.47 -0.37
C ILE A 92 -0.49 5.27 -0.80
N LEU A 93 -0.23 5.23 -2.10
CA LEU A 93 0.59 4.20 -2.70
C LEU A 93 2.07 4.53 -2.47
N HIS A 94 2.79 3.66 -1.75
CA HIS A 94 4.23 3.78 -1.60
C HIS A 94 4.89 3.25 -2.88
N ALA A 95 5.53 4.15 -3.63
CA ALA A 95 6.46 3.78 -4.68
C ALA A 95 7.86 3.80 -4.05
N VAL A 96 8.49 2.63 -3.96
CA VAL A 96 9.90 2.47 -3.57
C VAL A 96 10.80 2.82 -4.75
#